data_AF-A0A7X8IC84-F1
#
_entry.id   AF-A0A7X8IC84-F1
#
_cell.length_a   1.000
_cell.length_b   1.000
_cell.length_c   1.000
_cell.angle_alpha   90.00
_cell.angle_beta   90.00
_cell.angle_gamma   90.00
#
_symmetry.space_group_name_H-M   'P 1'
#
loop_
_entity.id
_entity.type
_entity.pdbx_description
1 polymer ?
#
loop_
_entity_poly.entity_id
_entity_poly.type
_entity_poly.pdbx_seq_one_letter_code
_entity_poly.pdbx_strand_id
1 'polypeptide(L)'
;FLIDRELYKKRKDLIFTGRTLFGAAPPKGQELDDHYFGSIKERVACFMRELNVELWKLGVSAKTQHNEVAPAQHELAAIYDNCNIATDHNQLIMEALKRIASHHGLACLLHEKPFAGVNGSGKHNNWSISTDDGQNLLDPGKTPHENAQFLLFLVAVLRAVDLHADILRLSASNPGNEHRLGAHEAPPAIISIFLGDQLVDIFEQLEHGEATSSIQGGRMQVGVTTLPYLKRDATDRNRTSPFAFTGNKFEFRMVPSSGSISGPNFVLNTIVADTLKEFADTLEKAENFEEAMHDLIRKTYIDHKRVIFDGNGYSEEWVKEAERRGLPNINSMVDAVSALVKEKNIEVFERHHVLSRAEMASRAEINYEIYIKQINIEARTMIDMASKQIRPVVVEYAGKLAKSVAEIKAIGGDASVEEELFEEVNENIKRFHAALKELKKVMDMAKELESSNRLRAIYYRDHVVPAMNALREPADQLEMLVDEDVWPFPTYGELLFNI
;
A
#
# COMPACT_ATOMS: atom_id res chain seq x y z
N PHE A 1 -3.82 -10.37 -6.30
CA PHE A 1 -3.41 -11.01 -7.56
C PHE A 1 -3.86 -12.47 -7.58
N LEU A 2 -4.25 -12.99 -8.75
CA LEU A 2 -4.54 -14.42 -8.98
C LEU A 2 -3.62 -14.94 -10.06
N ILE A 3 -2.83 -15.96 -9.77
CA ILE A 3 -1.94 -16.60 -10.76
C ILE A 3 -2.23 -18.09 -10.87
N ASP A 4 -1.79 -18.72 -11.95
CA ASP A 4 -1.90 -20.18 -12.08
C ASP A 4 -1.14 -20.90 -10.96
N ARG A 5 -1.78 -21.89 -10.34
CA ARG A 5 -1.24 -22.60 -9.18
C ARG A 5 -0.03 -23.46 -9.51
N GLU A 6 0.09 -24.00 -10.72
CA GLU A 6 1.24 -24.80 -11.11
C GLU A 6 2.46 -23.92 -11.37
N LEU A 7 2.26 -22.71 -11.92
CA LEU A 7 3.33 -21.70 -12.01
C LEU A 7 3.76 -21.20 -10.63
N TYR A 8 2.81 -20.93 -9.73
CA TYR A 8 3.10 -20.56 -8.34
C TYR A 8 3.97 -21.60 -7.62
N LYS A 9 3.67 -22.90 -7.79
CA LYS A 9 4.44 -23.98 -7.15
C LYS A 9 5.91 -24.04 -7.59
N LYS A 10 6.23 -23.52 -8.78
CA LYS A 10 7.61 -23.45 -9.30
C LYS A 10 8.40 -22.26 -8.73
N ARG A 11 7.76 -21.34 -7.99
CA ARG A 11 8.37 -20.12 -7.44
C ARG A 11 8.49 -20.19 -5.92
N LYS A 12 9.65 -20.62 -5.43
CA LYS A 12 9.92 -20.73 -3.98
C LYS A 12 9.83 -19.39 -3.25
N ASP A 13 10.21 -18.31 -3.90
CA ASP A 13 10.04 -16.96 -3.37
C ASP A 13 8.56 -16.63 -3.14
N LEU A 14 7.69 -16.83 -4.13
CA LEU A 14 6.24 -16.64 -3.93
C LEU A 14 5.66 -17.52 -2.81
N ILE A 15 6.17 -18.75 -2.66
CA ILE A 15 5.72 -19.66 -1.60
C ILE A 15 6.15 -19.19 -0.20
N PHE A 16 7.42 -18.83 -0.03
CA PHE A 16 7.97 -18.52 1.29
C PHE A 16 7.79 -17.08 1.72
N THR A 17 7.65 -16.14 0.78
CA THR A 17 7.63 -14.71 1.07
C THR A 17 6.35 -14.01 0.61
N GLY A 18 5.55 -14.66 -0.24
CA GLY A 18 4.35 -14.06 -0.84
C GLY A 18 4.66 -13.07 -1.97
N ARG A 19 5.93 -12.86 -2.31
CA ARG A 19 6.37 -11.97 -3.39
C ARG A 19 7.53 -12.56 -4.18
N THR A 20 7.76 -12.00 -5.36
CA THR A 20 8.92 -12.33 -6.16
C THR A 20 10.16 -11.59 -5.64
N LEU A 21 11.26 -12.31 -5.51
CA LEU A 21 12.58 -11.76 -5.10
C LEU A 21 13.50 -11.54 -6.31
N PHE A 22 13.26 -12.27 -7.39
CA PHE A 22 13.88 -12.13 -8.70
C PHE A 22 12.80 -12.05 -9.78
N GLY A 23 13.10 -11.44 -10.92
CA GLY A 23 12.21 -11.41 -12.07
C GLY A 23 12.39 -10.13 -12.87
N ALA A 24 12.79 -10.29 -14.12
CA ALA A 24 12.83 -9.21 -15.11
C ALA A 24 11.42 -8.75 -15.49
N ALA A 25 11.30 -7.48 -15.87
CA ALA A 25 10.04 -6.93 -16.35
C ALA A 25 9.69 -7.52 -17.73
N PRO A 26 8.45 -7.97 -17.97
CA PRO A 26 8.04 -8.49 -19.27
C PRO A 26 7.91 -7.35 -20.30
N PRO A 27 7.98 -7.65 -21.61
CA PRO A 27 7.78 -6.64 -22.65
C PRO A 27 6.41 -5.95 -22.63
N LYS A 28 5.37 -6.66 -22.16
CA LYS A 28 4.05 -6.10 -21.86
C LYS A 28 3.86 -6.13 -20.35
N GLY A 29 3.72 -4.97 -19.72
CA GLY A 29 3.33 -4.82 -18.32
C GLY A 29 1.87 -4.37 -18.21
N GLN A 30 1.69 -3.09 -17.89
CA GLN A 30 0.40 -2.45 -17.64
C GLN A 30 0.20 -1.17 -18.47
N GLU A 31 1.07 -0.91 -19.45
CA GLU A 31 1.20 0.35 -20.19
C GLU A 31 -0.03 0.68 -21.05
N LEU A 32 -0.88 -0.30 -21.34
CA LEU A 32 -2.08 -0.13 -22.17
C LEU A 32 -3.31 0.29 -21.35
N ASP A 33 -3.24 0.25 -20.02
CA ASP A 33 -4.40 0.46 -19.11
C ASP A 33 -5.64 -0.38 -19.51
N ASP A 34 -5.44 -1.48 -20.23
CA ASP A 34 -6.47 -2.30 -20.88
C ASP A 34 -7.13 -3.30 -19.92
N HIS A 35 -6.48 -3.59 -18.80
CA HIS A 35 -6.97 -4.52 -17.80
C HIS A 35 -8.03 -3.89 -16.89
N TYR A 36 -7.89 -2.60 -16.55
CA TYR A 36 -8.80 -1.91 -15.65
C TYR A 36 -10.21 -1.81 -16.24
N PHE A 37 -11.21 -2.38 -15.55
CA PHE A 37 -12.57 -2.59 -16.08
C PHE A 37 -12.65 -3.36 -17.41
N GLY A 38 -11.59 -4.06 -17.80
CA GLY A 38 -11.59 -4.97 -18.93
C GLY A 38 -12.41 -6.25 -18.66
N SER A 39 -12.56 -7.09 -19.68
CA SER A 39 -13.27 -8.36 -19.54
C SER A 39 -12.55 -9.31 -18.57
N ILE A 40 -13.26 -9.83 -17.58
CA ILE A 40 -12.73 -10.83 -16.65
C ILE A 40 -12.64 -12.18 -17.36
N LYS A 41 -11.45 -12.81 -17.35
CA LYS A 41 -11.25 -14.14 -17.92
C LYS A 41 -12.18 -15.18 -17.27
N GLU A 42 -12.65 -16.15 -18.05
CA GLU A 42 -13.66 -17.14 -17.63
C GLU A 42 -13.28 -17.88 -16.33
N ARG A 43 -12.03 -18.35 -16.24
CA ARG A 43 -11.52 -19.04 -15.04
C ARG A 43 -11.59 -18.17 -13.78
N VAL A 44 -11.25 -16.89 -13.90
CA VAL A 44 -11.34 -15.91 -12.80
C VAL A 44 -12.80 -15.62 -12.46
N ALA A 45 -13.68 -15.52 -13.46
CA ALA A 45 -15.10 -15.29 -13.26
C ALA A 45 -15.75 -16.47 -12.50
N CYS A 46 -15.38 -17.72 -12.81
CA CYS A 46 -15.79 -18.91 -12.06
C CYS A 46 -15.33 -18.87 -10.59
N PHE A 47 -14.06 -18.51 -10.36
CA PHE A 47 -13.54 -18.29 -9.00
C PHE A 47 -14.34 -17.24 -8.23
N MET A 48 -14.54 -16.06 -8.83
CA MET A 48 -15.27 -14.95 -8.19
C MET A 48 -16.73 -15.33 -7.90
N ARG A 49 -17.37 -16.11 -8.78
CA ARG A 49 -18.74 -16.59 -8.57
C ARG A 49 -18.83 -17.49 -7.34
N GLU A 50 -17.93 -18.46 -7.20
CA GLU A 50 -17.91 -19.32 -6.01
C GLU A 50 -17.57 -18.52 -4.75
N LEU A 51 -16.58 -17.62 -4.83
CA LEU A 51 -16.21 -16.73 -3.74
C LEU A 51 -17.40 -15.95 -3.21
N ASN A 52 -18.17 -15.31 -4.09
CA ASN A 52 -19.34 -14.53 -3.69
C ASN A 52 -20.38 -15.39 -2.98
N VAL A 53 -20.69 -16.57 -3.53
CA VAL A 53 -21.67 -17.49 -2.92
C VAL A 53 -21.22 -17.94 -1.52
N GLU A 54 -19.94 -18.29 -1.35
CA GLU A 54 -19.41 -18.70 -0.05
C GLU A 54 -19.37 -17.55 0.95
N LEU A 55 -19.05 -16.33 0.52
CA LEU A 55 -19.08 -15.14 1.36
C LEU A 55 -20.51 -14.80 1.80
N TRP A 56 -21.49 -14.88 0.89
CA TRP A 56 -22.90 -14.65 1.23
C TRP A 56 -23.43 -15.66 2.24
N LYS A 57 -23.02 -16.94 2.16
CA LYS A 57 -23.35 -17.96 3.17
C LYS A 57 -22.79 -17.61 4.55
N LEU A 58 -21.68 -16.89 4.62
CA LEU A 58 -21.03 -16.43 5.85
C LEU A 58 -21.56 -15.07 6.34
N GLY A 59 -22.54 -14.47 5.66
CA GLY A 59 -23.08 -13.15 6.00
C GLY A 59 -22.28 -11.97 5.46
N VAL A 60 -21.20 -12.21 4.70
CA VAL A 60 -20.39 -11.15 4.09
C VAL A 60 -21.07 -10.64 2.82
N SER A 61 -21.46 -9.37 2.81
CA SER A 61 -22.12 -8.69 1.69
C SER A 61 -21.17 -8.29 0.57
N ALA A 62 -20.51 -9.27 -0.05
CA ALA A 62 -19.72 -9.09 -1.27
C ALA A 62 -20.58 -8.48 -2.40
N LYS A 63 -20.12 -7.37 -2.99
CA LYS A 63 -20.94 -6.56 -3.92
C LYS A 63 -20.25 -6.28 -5.25
N THR A 64 -19.12 -5.59 -5.25
CA THR A 64 -18.44 -5.17 -6.47
C THR A 64 -17.17 -5.97 -6.68
N GLN A 65 -16.92 -6.35 -7.92
CA GLN A 65 -15.67 -7.00 -8.33
C GLN A 65 -15.30 -6.54 -9.73
N HIS A 66 -14.01 -6.35 -9.98
CA HIS A 66 -13.49 -6.00 -11.29
C HIS A 66 -12.01 -6.35 -11.40
N ASN A 67 -11.49 -6.29 -12.62
CA ASN A 67 -10.05 -6.23 -12.86
C ASN A 67 -9.49 -4.90 -12.35
N GLU A 68 -8.29 -4.96 -11.81
CA GLU A 68 -7.52 -3.80 -11.40
C GLU A 68 -6.56 -3.33 -12.52
N VAL A 69 -5.67 -2.39 -12.23
CA VAL A 69 -4.74 -1.83 -13.24
C VAL A 69 -3.68 -2.85 -13.68
N ALA A 70 -3.02 -3.54 -12.74
CA ALA A 70 -1.99 -4.52 -13.12
C ALA A 70 -2.62 -5.82 -13.66
N PRO A 71 -1.98 -6.49 -14.63
CA PRO A 71 -2.38 -7.83 -15.05
C PRO A 71 -2.52 -8.77 -13.87
N ALA A 72 -3.49 -9.69 -13.93
CA ALA A 72 -3.77 -10.65 -12.85
C ALA A 72 -4.22 -10.03 -11.51
N GLN A 73 -4.39 -8.70 -11.45
CA GLN A 73 -4.91 -7.99 -10.29
C GLN A 73 -6.43 -7.84 -10.41
N HIS A 74 -7.11 -8.01 -9.27
CA HIS A 74 -8.55 -7.92 -9.16
C HIS A 74 -8.92 -7.30 -7.82
N GLU A 75 -10.10 -6.68 -7.76
CA GLU A 75 -10.69 -6.12 -6.55
C GLU A 75 -12.00 -6.83 -6.21
N LEU A 76 -12.28 -6.91 -4.90
CA LEU A 76 -13.58 -7.25 -4.33
C LEU A 76 -13.89 -6.23 -3.23
N ALA A 77 -15.05 -5.59 -3.30
CA ALA A 77 -15.55 -4.75 -2.20
C ALA A 77 -16.86 -5.29 -1.63
N ALA A 78 -16.94 -5.30 -0.30
CA ALA A 78 -18.16 -5.57 0.44
C ALA A 78 -18.91 -4.26 0.75
N ILE A 79 -20.23 -4.37 0.98
CA ILE A 79 -20.99 -3.27 1.59
C ILE A 79 -20.40 -2.99 2.98
N TYR A 80 -20.30 -1.71 3.35
CA TYR A 80 -19.82 -1.28 4.66
C TYR A 80 -20.72 -1.83 5.77
N ASP A 81 -20.16 -1.96 6.97
CA ASP A 81 -20.86 -2.44 8.16
C ASP A 81 -20.26 -1.75 9.40
N ASN A 82 -20.82 -2.03 10.57
CA ASN A 82 -20.21 -1.65 11.85
C ASN A 82 -18.74 -2.07 11.86
N CYS A 83 -17.86 -1.18 12.32
CA CYS A 83 -16.41 -1.35 12.25
C CYS A 83 -15.90 -2.72 12.75
N ASN A 84 -16.50 -3.24 13.83
CA ASN A 84 -16.13 -4.55 14.37
C ASN A 84 -16.53 -5.69 13.41
N ILE A 85 -17.78 -5.68 12.94
CA ILE A 85 -18.31 -6.68 12.00
C ILE A 85 -17.54 -6.63 10.67
N ALA A 86 -17.29 -5.42 10.14
CA ALA A 86 -16.52 -5.22 8.93
C ALA A 86 -15.09 -5.77 9.05
N THR A 87 -14.48 -5.68 10.24
CA THR A 87 -13.17 -6.26 10.53
C THR A 87 -13.20 -7.79 10.47
N ASP A 88 -14.20 -8.42 11.10
CA ASP A 88 -14.37 -9.88 11.06
C ASP A 88 -14.66 -10.37 9.64
N HIS A 89 -15.56 -9.68 8.92
CA HIS A 89 -15.84 -9.92 7.52
C HIS A 89 -14.56 -9.81 6.66
N ASN A 90 -13.68 -8.84 6.92
CA ASN A 90 -12.43 -8.72 6.19
C ASN A 90 -11.52 -9.94 6.36
N GLN A 91 -11.44 -10.49 7.58
CA GLN A 91 -10.65 -11.70 7.85
C GLN A 91 -11.23 -12.91 7.11
N LEU A 92 -12.57 -13.07 7.15
CA LEU A 92 -13.27 -14.12 6.40
C LEU A 92 -13.04 -14.00 4.89
N ILE A 93 -13.06 -12.77 4.34
CA ILE A 93 -12.77 -12.51 2.93
C ILE A 93 -11.35 -12.97 2.59
N MET A 94 -10.33 -12.56 3.35
CA MET A 94 -8.94 -12.91 3.07
C MET A 94 -8.71 -14.42 3.08
N GLU A 95 -9.33 -15.13 4.03
CA GLU A 95 -9.26 -16.59 4.13
C GLU A 95 -9.98 -17.26 2.95
N ALA A 96 -11.21 -16.82 2.66
CA ALA A 96 -12.01 -17.35 1.54
C ALA A 96 -11.31 -17.15 0.19
N LEU A 97 -10.70 -15.98 -0.05
CA LEU A 97 -9.92 -15.68 -1.25
C LEU A 97 -8.84 -16.73 -1.50
N LYS A 98 -8.03 -17.05 -0.47
CA LYS A 98 -6.94 -18.03 -0.57
C LYS A 98 -7.47 -19.46 -0.74
N ARG A 99 -8.46 -19.85 0.06
CA ARG A 99 -9.03 -21.19 0.04
C ARG A 99 -9.69 -21.48 -1.30
N ILE A 100 -10.59 -20.61 -1.75
CA ILE A 100 -11.41 -20.83 -2.95
C ILE A 100 -10.55 -20.73 -4.21
N ALA A 101 -9.50 -19.89 -4.23
CA ALA A 101 -8.59 -19.84 -5.37
C ALA A 101 -8.00 -21.23 -5.69
N SER A 102 -7.71 -22.03 -4.66
CA SER A 102 -7.19 -23.38 -4.84
C SER A 102 -8.16 -24.35 -5.54
N HIS A 103 -9.47 -24.17 -5.37
CA HIS A 103 -10.49 -24.98 -6.06
C HIS A 103 -10.48 -24.77 -7.57
N HIS A 104 -10.07 -23.58 -8.01
CA HIS A 104 -10.00 -23.17 -9.42
C HIS A 104 -8.59 -23.33 -10.01
N GLY A 105 -7.69 -24.03 -9.31
CA GLY A 105 -6.29 -24.17 -9.70
C GLY A 105 -5.54 -22.84 -9.72
N LEU A 106 -6.00 -21.84 -8.97
CA LEU A 106 -5.36 -20.54 -8.84
C LEU A 106 -4.63 -20.43 -7.49
N ALA A 107 -3.68 -19.51 -7.42
CA ALA A 107 -3.07 -19.03 -6.17
C ALA A 107 -3.42 -17.55 -5.98
N CYS A 108 -4.04 -17.23 -4.85
CA CYS A 108 -4.34 -15.84 -4.47
C CYS A 108 -3.18 -15.24 -3.66
N LEU A 109 -2.59 -14.18 -4.19
CA LEU A 109 -1.52 -13.42 -3.53
C LEU A 109 -2.12 -12.13 -2.97
N LEU A 110 -2.01 -11.98 -1.64
CA LEU A 110 -2.46 -10.80 -0.88
C LEU A 110 -1.32 -9.86 -0.48
N HIS A 111 -0.07 -10.20 -0.81
CA HIS A 111 1.08 -9.34 -0.56
C HIS A 111 0.91 -8.01 -1.31
N GLU A 112 1.38 -6.90 -0.73
CA GLU A 112 1.14 -5.53 -1.23
C GLU A 112 1.87 -5.26 -2.54
N LYS A 113 3.01 -5.92 -2.75
CA LYS A 113 3.81 -5.85 -3.98
C LYS A 113 4.33 -7.23 -4.42
N PRO A 114 3.48 -8.13 -4.95
CA PRO A 114 3.92 -9.48 -5.33
C PRO A 114 4.90 -9.48 -6.50
N PHE A 115 4.75 -8.53 -7.43
CA PHE A 115 5.59 -8.34 -8.61
C PHE A 115 6.14 -6.91 -8.63
N ALA A 116 7.42 -6.76 -8.95
CA ALA A 116 8.03 -5.43 -9.12
C ALA A 116 7.64 -4.82 -10.47
N GLY A 117 7.67 -3.49 -10.59
CA GLY A 117 7.40 -2.80 -11.86
C GLY A 117 5.93 -2.66 -12.27
N VAL A 118 4.98 -3.28 -11.55
CA VAL A 118 3.52 -3.15 -11.80
C VAL A 118 2.79 -2.62 -10.55
N ASN A 119 1.52 -2.23 -10.67
CA ASN A 119 0.71 -1.73 -9.54
C ASN A 119 0.74 -2.70 -8.34
N GLY A 120 0.70 -2.13 -7.13
CA GLY A 120 0.59 -2.91 -5.90
C GLY A 120 -0.86 -3.14 -5.48
N SER A 121 -1.07 -4.03 -4.52
CA SER A 121 -2.37 -4.28 -3.89
C SER A 121 -2.51 -3.48 -2.59
N GLY A 122 -3.54 -2.63 -2.52
CA GLY A 122 -3.95 -1.92 -1.31
C GLY A 122 -5.26 -2.48 -0.75
N LYS A 123 -5.68 -1.97 0.40
CA LYS A 123 -7.01 -2.25 0.97
C LYS A 123 -7.64 -0.98 1.48
N HIS A 124 -8.43 -0.29 0.67
CA HIS A 124 -8.94 1.02 1.06
C HIS A 124 -9.95 0.89 2.21
N ASN A 125 -9.67 1.55 3.34
CA ASN A 125 -10.56 1.57 4.50
C ASN A 125 -11.46 2.80 4.41
N ASN A 126 -12.68 2.59 3.93
CA ASN A 126 -13.73 3.59 3.93
C ASN A 126 -14.31 3.73 5.34
N TRP A 127 -14.08 4.88 5.97
CA TRP A 127 -14.40 5.16 7.36
C TRP A 127 -15.39 6.33 7.48
N SER A 128 -16.42 6.13 8.28
CA SER A 128 -17.47 7.10 8.56
C SER A 128 -18.04 6.89 9.96
N ILE A 129 -18.66 7.92 10.51
CA ILE A 129 -19.31 7.86 11.82
C ILE A 129 -20.81 8.11 11.62
N SER A 130 -21.64 7.26 12.21
CA SER A 130 -23.09 7.42 12.21
C SER A 130 -23.65 7.29 13.61
N THR A 131 -24.72 8.02 13.87
CA THR A 131 -25.54 7.91 15.08
C THR A 131 -26.37 6.63 15.05
N ASP A 132 -26.97 6.29 16.20
CA ASP A 132 -27.86 5.13 16.35
C ASP A 132 -29.19 5.27 15.58
N ASP A 133 -29.63 6.51 15.31
CA ASP A 133 -30.78 6.83 14.46
C ASP A 133 -30.43 6.91 12.95
N GLY A 134 -29.17 6.66 12.59
CA GLY A 134 -28.72 6.51 11.19
C GLY A 134 -28.26 7.79 10.50
N GLN A 135 -28.11 8.90 11.24
CA GLN A 135 -27.52 10.12 10.70
C GLN A 135 -26.01 9.93 10.49
N ASN A 136 -25.52 10.19 9.28
CA ASN A 136 -24.08 10.23 9.00
C ASN A 136 -23.51 11.60 9.36
N LEU A 137 -22.59 11.64 10.32
CA LEU A 137 -21.99 12.86 10.85
C LEU A 137 -20.93 13.46 9.91
N LEU A 138 -20.55 12.71 8.86
CA LEU A 138 -19.66 13.15 7.79
C LEU A 138 -20.40 13.43 6.49
N ASP A 139 -21.74 13.46 6.49
CA ASP A 139 -22.52 13.88 5.34
C ASP A 139 -22.63 15.42 5.30
N PRO A 140 -22.09 16.09 4.27
CA PRO A 140 -22.14 17.54 4.14
C PRO A 140 -23.57 18.05 3.88
N GLY A 141 -24.48 17.19 3.39
CA GLY A 141 -25.83 17.60 3.00
C GLY A 141 -25.85 18.50 1.77
N LYS A 142 -26.93 19.28 1.60
CA LYS A 142 -27.12 20.17 0.44
C LYS A 142 -26.47 21.54 0.60
N THR A 143 -26.35 22.03 1.83
CA THR A 143 -25.77 23.32 2.20
C THR A 143 -24.65 23.11 3.22
N PRO A 144 -23.46 22.64 2.78
CA PRO A 144 -22.42 22.20 3.71
C PRO A 144 -21.88 23.32 4.61
N HIS A 145 -21.92 24.57 4.13
CA HIS A 145 -21.51 25.76 4.88
C HIS A 145 -22.45 26.12 6.04
N GLU A 146 -23.71 25.69 5.99
CA GLU A 146 -24.70 25.88 7.07
C GLU A 146 -24.70 24.70 8.07
N ASN A 147 -24.09 23.56 7.71
CA ASN A 147 -24.12 22.34 8.49
C ASN A 147 -23.01 22.34 9.56
N ALA A 148 -23.23 23.07 10.65
CA ALA A 148 -22.25 23.21 11.72
C ALA A 148 -21.86 21.87 12.37
N GLN A 149 -22.79 20.91 12.46
CA GLN A 149 -22.49 19.56 12.95
C GLN A 149 -21.44 18.88 12.07
N PHE A 150 -21.68 18.81 10.75
CA PHE A 150 -20.72 18.26 9.80
C PHE A 150 -19.36 18.96 9.89
N LEU A 151 -19.34 20.29 9.90
CA LEU A 151 -18.10 21.07 9.96
C LEU A 151 -17.31 20.79 11.25
N LEU A 152 -17.98 20.67 12.40
CA LEU A 152 -17.35 20.34 13.68
C LEU A 152 -16.71 18.94 13.65
N PHE A 153 -17.42 17.93 13.15
CA PHE A 153 -16.87 16.58 13.01
C PHE A 153 -15.73 16.53 11.98
N LEU A 154 -15.84 17.29 10.90
CA LEU A 154 -14.80 17.36 9.87
C LEU A 154 -13.50 17.94 10.44
N VAL A 155 -13.55 19.09 11.13
CA VAL A 155 -12.33 19.66 11.73
C VAL A 155 -11.78 18.82 12.89
N ALA A 156 -12.63 18.06 13.60
CA ALA A 156 -12.16 17.09 14.59
C ALA A 156 -11.29 16.00 13.93
N VAL A 157 -11.70 15.50 12.77
CA VAL A 157 -10.89 14.54 11.98
C VAL A 157 -9.60 15.19 11.48
N LEU A 158 -9.65 16.42 10.98
CA LEU A 158 -8.43 17.15 10.54
C LEU A 158 -7.41 17.26 11.67
N ARG A 159 -7.85 17.70 12.85
CA ARG A 159 -7.01 17.84 14.03
C ARG A 159 -6.43 16.51 14.49
N ALA A 160 -7.24 15.46 14.56
CA ALA A 160 -6.79 14.14 14.97
C ALA A 160 -5.70 13.59 14.04
N VAL A 161 -5.90 13.68 12.72
CA VAL A 161 -4.94 13.20 11.72
C VAL A 161 -3.67 14.04 11.72
N ASP A 162 -3.76 15.36 11.87
CA ASP A 162 -2.58 16.24 11.94
C ASP A 162 -1.70 15.93 13.15
N LEU A 163 -2.30 15.80 14.35
CA LEU A 163 -1.56 15.55 15.59
C LEU A 163 -0.95 14.14 15.66
N HIS A 164 -1.64 13.16 15.09
CA HIS A 164 -1.32 11.73 15.20
C HIS A 164 -0.96 11.07 13.86
N ALA A 165 -0.49 11.87 12.89
CA ALA A 165 -0.03 11.39 11.58
C ALA A 165 0.99 10.24 11.67
N ASP A 166 1.87 10.25 12.68
CA ASP A 166 2.90 9.23 12.85
C ASP A 166 2.35 7.86 13.25
N ILE A 167 1.45 7.79 14.23
CA ILE A 167 0.82 6.52 14.62
C ILE A 167 -0.21 6.06 13.60
N LEU A 168 -0.89 6.98 12.90
CA LEU A 168 -1.75 6.63 11.77
C LEU A 168 -0.93 6.01 10.63
N ARG A 169 0.24 6.57 10.30
CA ARG A 169 1.17 5.99 9.33
C ARG A 169 1.62 4.59 9.73
N LEU A 170 1.95 4.38 11.00
CA LEU A 170 2.32 3.07 11.54
C LEU A 170 1.18 2.05 11.46
N SER A 171 -0.06 2.48 11.71
CA SER A 171 -1.23 1.58 11.67
C SER A 171 -1.43 0.91 10.30
N ALA A 172 -0.90 1.53 9.25
CA ALA A 172 -0.89 1.04 7.88
C ALA A 172 0.51 0.57 7.42
N SER A 173 1.40 0.19 8.34
CA SER A 173 2.74 -0.29 8.01
C SER A 173 2.88 -1.80 8.20
N ASN A 174 3.46 -2.46 7.21
CA ASN A 174 4.08 -3.77 7.31
C ASN A 174 5.28 -3.81 6.33
N PRO A 175 6.17 -4.82 6.39
CA PRO A 175 7.33 -4.86 5.50
C PRO A 175 6.95 -4.87 4.01
N GLY A 176 5.88 -5.59 3.64
CA GLY A 176 5.39 -5.65 2.26
C GLY A 176 4.93 -4.30 1.70
N ASN A 177 4.30 -3.48 2.53
CA ASN A 177 3.73 -2.19 2.15
C ASN A 177 4.80 -1.12 1.88
N GLU A 178 6.01 -1.26 2.41
CA GLU A 178 7.15 -0.40 2.07
C GLU A 178 7.47 -0.46 0.58
N HIS A 179 7.23 -1.61 -0.06
CA HIS A 179 7.46 -1.79 -1.49
C HIS A 179 6.31 -1.28 -2.36
N ARG A 180 5.19 -0.88 -1.74
CA ARG A 180 3.99 -0.39 -2.44
C ARG A 180 3.90 1.13 -2.41
N LEU A 181 4.03 1.74 -1.24
CA LEU A 181 3.73 3.16 -1.03
C LEU A 181 4.68 4.08 -1.80
N GLY A 182 4.14 5.20 -2.30
CA GLY A 182 4.91 6.23 -3.04
C GLY A 182 5.07 5.98 -4.54
N ALA A 183 4.39 4.99 -5.12
CA ALA A 183 4.42 4.72 -6.56
C ALA A 183 3.12 4.08 -7.04
N HIS A 184 2.82 4.17 -8.35
CA HIS A 184 1.76 3.42 -9.04
C HIS A 184 0.40 3.40 -8.30
N GLU A 185 -0.21 4.59 -8.14
CA GLU A 185 -1.49 4.81 -7.43
C GLU A 185 -1.51 4.52 -5.92
N ALA A 186 -0.39 4.06 -5.32
CA ALA A 186 -0.27 3.98 -3.88
C ALA A 186 0.15 5.35 -3.29
N PRO A 187 -0.48 5.85 -2.23
CA PRO A 187 -0.13 7.15 -1.66
C PRO A 187 1.30 7.20 -1.13
N PRO A 188 1.94 8.39 -1.07
CA PRO A 188 3.24 8.57 -0.45
C PRO A 188 3.19 8.32 1.06
N ALA A 189 4.36 8.24 1.70
CA ALA A 189 4.48 8.00 3.15
C ALA A 189 4.15 9.22 4.03
N ILE A 190 3.77 10.34 3.41
CA ILE A 190 3.36 11.59 4.06
C ILE A 190 1.85 11.53 4.26
N ILE A 191 1.38 11.54 5.51
CA ILE A 191 -0.06 11.62 5.79
C ILE A 191 -0.56 13.03 5.48
N SER A 192 -1.52 13.12 4.57
CA SER A 192 -2.25 14.33 4.24
C SER A 192 -3.72 14.01 3.98
N ILE A 193 -4.56 15.04 4.13
CA ILE A 193 -5.99 14.96 3.89
C ILE A 193 -6.32 15.64 2.56
N PHE A 194 -7.06 14.92 1.73
CA PHE A 194 -7.73 15.51 0.57
C PHE A 194 -9.17 15.87 0.94
N LEU A 195 -9.58 17.13 0.76
CA LEU A 195 -10.96 17.57 1.01
C LEU A 195 -11.72 17.88 -0.29
N GLY A 196 -11.02 18.38 -1.30
CA GLY A 196 -11.59 18.86 -2.54
C GLY A 196 -12.01 20.33 -2.47
N ASP A 197 -11.99 20.99 -3.64
CA ASP A 197 -12.16 22.43 -3.81
C ASP A 197 -13.38 23.01 -3.06
N GLN A 198 -14.51 22.29 -3.06
CA GLN A 198 -15.74 22.74 -2.40
C GLN A 198 -15.55 22.95 -0.89
N LEU A 199 -14.93 21.98 -0.21
CA LEU A 199 -14.77 22.06 1.24
C LEU A 199 -13.63 22.99 1.63
N VAL A 200 -12.56 23.03 0.83
CA VAL A 200 -11.46 23.99 1.02
C VAL A 200 -11.98 25.42 0.96
N ASP A 201 -12.77 25.75 -0.07
CA ASP A 201 -13.38 27.08 -0.22
C ASP A 201 -14.26 27.48 0.98
N ILE A 202 -15.06 26.55 1.52
CA ILE A 202 -15.87 26.82 2.72
C ILE A 202 -14.98 27.17 3.91
N PHE A 203 -13.91 26.42 4.15
CA PHE A 203 -13.03 26.70 5.29
C PHE A 203 -12.16 27.95 5.10
N GLU A 204 -11.76 28.27 3.87
CA GLU A 204 -11.11 29.55 3.57
C GLU A 204 -12.05 30.74 3.85
N GLN A 205 -13.34 30.62 3.51
CA GLN A 205 -14.34 31.62 3.90
C GLN A 205 -14.48 31.72 5.43
N LEU A 206 -14.54 30.60 6.16
CA LEU A 206 -14.62 30.58 7.63
C LEU A 206 -13.38 31.19 8.32
N GLU A 207 -12.21 31.09 7.68
CA GLU A 207 -11.00 31.76 8.18
C GLU A 207 -11.11 33.28 8.11
N HIS A 208 -11.73 33.81 7.05
CA HIS A 208 -11.84 35.24 6.77
C HIS A 208 -13.16 35.89 7.24
N GLY A 209 -14.13 35.12 7.71
CA GLY A 209 -15.43 35.60 8.16
C GLY A 209 -16.48 34.48 8.26
N GLU A 210 -17.71 34.76 7.88
CA GLU A 210 -18.77 33.75 7.77
C GLU A 210 -18.74 33.09 6.38
N ALA A 211 -18.94 31.76 6.32
CA ALA A 211 -19.13 31.06 5.06
C ALA A 211 -20.54 31.34 4.52
N THR A 212 -20.62 31.98 3.36
CA THR A 212 -21.90 32.43 2.75
C THR A 212 -22.25 31.65 1.49
N SER A 213 -21.33 30.81 1.00
CA SER A 213 -21.53 30.03 -0.21
C SER A 213 -20.66 28.77 -0.23
N SER A 214 -20.97 27.86 -1.16
CA SER A 214 -20.15 26.68 -1.43
C SER A 214 -20.11 26.41 -2.93
N ILE A 215 -18.93 26.11 -3.49
CA ILE A 215 -18.79 25.71 -4.89
C ILE A 215 -19.72 24.53 -5.20
N GLN A 216 -20.52 24.63 -6.26
CA GLN A 216 -21.41 23.54 -6.69
C GLN A 216 -20.75 22.75 -7.82
N GLY A 217 -20.95 21.43 -7.83
CA GLY A 217 -20.47 20.55 -8.90
C GLY A 217 -20.98 21.01 -10.27
N GLY A 218 -20.07 21.16 -11.23
CA GLY A 218 -20.38 21.63 -12.58
C GLY A 218 -21.15 20.62 -13.43
N ARG A 219 -21.85 21.09 -14.46
CA ARG A 219 -22.39 20.24 -15.53
C ARG A 219 -21.30 20.01 -16.58
N MET A 220 -20.89 18.76 -16.78
CA MET A 220 -19.97 18.43 -17.88
C MET A 220 -20.78 18.21 -19.17
N GLN A 221 -20.67 19.14 -20.12
CA GLN A 221 -21.23 18.97 -21.44
C GLN A 221 -20.22 18.21 -22.30
N VAL A 222 -20.37 16.88 -22.35
CA VAL A 222 -19.71 16.08 -23.39
C VAL A 222 -20.30 16.57 -24.71
N GLY A 223 -19.47 17.00 -25.67
CA GLY A 223 -19.82 17.84 -26.82
C GLY A 223 -20.81 17.27 -27.86
N VAL A 224 -21.77 16.45 -27.45
CA VAL A 224 -22.84 15.87 -28.27
C VAL A 224 -24.16 16.01 -27.49
N THR A 225 -25.15 16.66 -28.10
CA THR A 225 -26.47 16.97 -27.49
C THR A 225 -27.31 15.75 -27.09
N THR A 226 -26.89 14.54 -27.48
CA THR A 226 -27.61 13.27 -27.24
C THR A 226 -27.12 12.50 -26.02
N LEU A 227 -25.99 12.87 -25.41
CA LEU A 227 -25.49 12.21 -24.20
C LEU A 227 -26.15 12.81 -22.96
N PRO A 228 -26.59 11.98 -22.00
CA PRO A 228 -27.13 12.47 -20.73
C PRO A 228 -26.07 13.26 -19.99
N TYR A 229 -26.49 14.35 -19.35
CA TYR A 229 -25.61 15.18 -18.53
C TYR A 229 -24.98 14.33 -17.42
N LEU A 230 -23.67 14.14 -17.49
CA LEU A 230 -22.90 13.55 -16.39
C LEU A 230 -22.73 14.63 -15.31
N LYS A 231 -23.21 14.35 -14.10
CA LYS A 231 -22.89 15.19 -12.94
C LYS A 231 -21.40 15.06 -12.69
N ARG A 232 -20.64 16.16 -12.82
CA ARG A 232 -19.27 16.21 -12.33
C ARG A 232 -19.37 16.29 -10.82
N ASP A 233 -18.86 15.28 -10.13
CA ASP A 233 -18.70 15.34 -8.69
C ASP A 233 -17.71 16.47 -8.36
N ALA A 234 -18.07 17.33 -7.40
CA ALA A 234 -17.19 18.41 -6.95
C ALA A 234 -16.05 17.87 -6.08
N THR A 235 -16.18 16.65 -5.55
CA THR A 235 -15.09 15.95 -4.87
C THR A 235 -14.18 15.33 -5.93
N ASP A 236 -13.17 16.09 -6.37
CA ASP A 236 -12.16 15.58 -7.29
C ASP A 236 -11.52 14.30 -6.70
N ARG A 237 -11.31 13.26 -7.49
CA ARG A 237 -10.73 12.00 -7.00
C ARG A 237 -9.23 12.05 -7.15
N ASN A 238 -8.57 12.86 -6.35
CA ASN A 238 -7.12 12.77 -6.24
C ASN A 238 -6.74 11.41 -5.64
N ARG A 239 -6.36 10.45 -6.50
CA ARG A 239 -6.02 9.06 -6.13
C ARG A 239 -4.73 8.97 -5.29
N THR A 240 -3.92 10.01 -5.30
CA THR A 240 -2.59 10.02 -4.66
C THR A 240 -2.63 10.36 -3.17
N SER A 241 -3.77 10.87 -2.68
CA SER A 241 -3.91 11.24 -1.27
C SER A 241 -4.04 10.01 -0.35
N PRO A 242 -3.32 9.97 0.79
CA PRO A 242 -3.44 8.92 1.79
C PRO A 242 -4.82 8.82 2.42
N PHE A 243 -5.44 9.96 2.74
CA PHE A 243 -6.72 10.04 3.46
C PHE A 243 -7.63 11.03 2.75
N ALA A 244 -8.58 10.52 1.97
CA ALA A 244 -9.39 11.36 1.09
C ALA A 244 -10.85 11.43 1.54
N PHE A 245 -11.41 12.63 1.67
CA PHE A 245 -12.84 12.81 1.82
C PHE A 245 -13.54 12.49 0.48
N THR A 246 -14.45 11.52 0.49
CA THR A 246 -15.13 11.02 -0.71
C THR A 246 -16.64 11.21 -0.60
N GLY A 247 -17.04 12.45 -0.34
CA GLY A 247 -18.43 12.92 -0.35
C GLY A 247 -19.13 12.79 1.00
N ASN A 248 -19.05 11.64 1.67
CA ASN A 248 -19.75 11.40 2.94
C ASN A 248 -18.97 10.51 3.93
N LYS A 249 -17.69 10.32 3.68
CA LYS A 249 -16.78 9.41 4.41
C LYS A 249 -15.34 9.75 4.05
N PHE A 250 -14.40 9.25 4.83
CA PHE A 250 -12.99 9.25 4.46
C PHE A 250 -12.55 7.90 3.92
N GLU A 251 -11.68 7.90 2.93
CA GLU A 251 -11.05 6.72 2.36
C GLU A 251 -9.57 6.71 2.74
N PHE A 252 -9.16 5.76 3.59
CA PHE A 252 -7.76 5.57 3.97
C PHE A 252 -7.09 4.55 3.05
N ARG A 253 -6.20 5.03 2.17
CA ARG A 253 -5.62 4.26 1.06
C ARG A 253 -4.27 3.60 1.36
N MET A 254 -3.68 3.94 2.51
CA MET A 254 -2.37 3.39 2.90
C MET A 254 -2.45 1.95 3.38
N VAL A 255 -3.62 1.47 3.78
CA VAL A 255 -3.74 0.19 4.47
C VAL A 255 -3.25 -0.98 3.57
N PRO A 256 -2.38 -1.85 4.10
CA PRO A 256 -1.83 -2.98 3.36
C PRO A 256 -2.91 -4.01 2.97
N SER A 257 -2.79 -4.61 1.79
CA SER A 257 -3.71 -5.66 1.33
C SER A 257 -3.70 -6.92 2.20
N SER A 258 -2.55 -7.28 2.77
CA SER A 258 -2.44 -8.44 3.67
C SER A 258 -2.77 -8.12 5.13
N GLY A 259 -2.75 -6.85 5.52
CA GLY A 259 -2.93 -6.43 6.91
C GLY A 259 -4.38 -6.42 7.36
N SER A 260 -4.60 -6.54 8.67
CA SER A 260 -5.93 -6.36 9.27
C SER A 260 -6.35 -4.89 9.24
N ILE A 261 -7.61 -4.62 8.90
CA ILE A 261 -8.17 -3.26 9.02
C ILE A 261 -8.41 -2.84 10.47
N SER A 262 -8.33 -3.77 11.43
CA SER A 262 -8.48 -3.46 12.86
C SER A 262 -7.47 -2.42 13.32
N GLY A 263 -6.20 -2.55 12.90
CA GLY A 263 -5.10 -1.66 13.25
C GLY A 263 -5.41 -0.18 12.94
N PRO A 264 -5.63 0.15 11.67
CA PRO A 264 -6.06 1.48 11.25
C PRO A 264 -7.31 1.97 11.97
N ASN A 265 -8.32 1.12 12.11
CA ASN A 265 -9.60 1.53 12.67
C ASN A 265 -9.54 1.85 14.16
N PHE A 266 -8.87 1.05 14.99
CA PHE A 266 -8.78 1.37 16.42
C PHE A 266 -7.93 2.63 16.63
N VAL A 267 -6.89 2.85 15.82
CA VAL A 267 -6.10 4.09 15.87
C VAL A 267 -6.97 5.29 15.49
N LEU A 268 -7.60 5.27 14.32
CA LEU A 268 -8.49 6.35 13.84
C LEU A 268 -9.60 6.66 14.85
N ASN A 269 -10.31 5.63 15.32
CA ASN A 269 -11.40 5.80 16.28
C ASN A 269 -10.90 6.43 17.58
N THR A 270 -9.73 6.02 18.09
CA THR A 270 -9.20 6.54 19.36
C THR A 270 -8.76 8.00 19.23
N ILE A 271 -8.00 8.36 18.19
CA ILE A 271 -7.50 9.73 18.02
C ILE A 271 -8.62 10.73 17.72
N VAL A 272 -9.66 10.30 17.00
CA VAL A 272 -10.84 11.13 16.74
C VAL A 272 -11.70 11.26 18.00
N ALA A 273 -11.89 10.16 18.75
CA ALA A 273 -12.60 10.20 20.03
C ALA A 273 -11.92 11.15 21.04
N ASP A 274 -10.59 11.20 21.08
CA ASP A 274 -9.85 12.14 21.93
C ASP A 274 -10.11 13.59 21.56
N THR A 275 -10.09 13.90 20.27
CA THR A 275 -10.40 15.24 19.78
C THR A 275 -11.84 15.64 20.09
N LEU A 276 -12.80 14.73 19.86
CA LEU A 276 -14.22 14.98 20.13
C LEU A 276 -14.51 15.15 21.62
N LYS A 277 -13.81 14.41 22.49
CA LYS A 277 -13.91 14.58 23.94
C LYS A 277 -13.51 16.00 24.34
N GLU A 278 -12.38 16.50 23.85
CA GLU A 278 -11.93 17.87 24.14
C GLU A 278 -12.90 18.93 23.62
N PHE A 279 -13.49 18.69 22.44
CA PHE A 279 -14.51 19.57 21.89
C PHE A 279 -15.74 19.60 22.78
N ALA A 280 -16.25 18.44 23.18
CA ALA A 280 -17.38 18.34 24.11
C ALA A 280 -17.07 19.05 25.45
N ASP A 281 -15.92 18.76 26.07
CA ASP A 281 -15.48 19.39 27.33
C ASP A 281 -15.39 20.92 27.24
N THR A 282 -15.10 21.47 26.06
CA THR A 282 -15.02 22.90 25.79
C THR A 282 -16.41 23.51 25.59
N LEU A 283 -17.23 22.88 24.75
CA LEU A 283 -18.56 23.38 24.39
C LEU A 283 -19.57 23.27 25.54
N GLU A 284 -19.48 22.24 26.38
CA GLU A 284 -20.33 22.08 27.57
C GLU A 284 -20.12 23.17 28.62
N LYS A 285 -18.95 23.83 28.61
CA LYS A 285 -18.61 24.92 29.54
C LYS A 285 -18.88 26.31 28.96
N ALA A 286 -19.31 26.38 27.70
CA ALA A 286 -19.54 27.65 27.03
C ALA A 286 -20.84 28.32 27.52
N GLU A 287 -20.80 29.63 27.74
CA GLU A 287 -22.01 30.41 28.05
C GLU A 287 -22.91 30.53 26.82
N ASN A 288 -22.32 30.69 25.63
CA ASN A 288 -22.99 30.69 24.34
C ASN A 288 -22.45 29.55 23.47
N PHE A 289 -23.25 28.49 23.32
CA PHE A 289 -22.86 27.28 22.59
C PHE A 289 -22.58 27.55 21.11
N GLU A 290 -23.44 28.33 20.43
CA GLU A 290 -23.32 28.56 18.98
C GLU A 290 -22.04 29.33 18.65
N GLU A 291 -21.78 30.42 19.38
CA GLU A 291 -20.57 31.22 19.21
C GLU A 291 -19.31 30.42 19.51
N ALA A 292 -19.29 29.68 20.63
CA ALA A 292 -18.16 28.83 21.00
C ALA A 292 -17.91 27.71 19.98
N MET A 293 -18.96 27.14 19.38
CA MET A 293 -18.86 26.13 18.32
C MET A 293 -18.23 26.72 17.05
N HIS A 294 -18.69 27.88 16.59
CA HIS A 294 -18.13 28.55 15.42
C HIS A 294 -16.65 28.93 15.63
N ASP A 295 -16.31 29.47 16.80
CA ASP A 295 -14.93 29.81 17.17
C ASP A 295 -14.05 28.56 17.24
N LEU A 296 -14.55 27.47 17.83
CA LEU A 296 -13.84 26.20 17.91
C LEU A 296 -13.56 25.62 16.52
N ILE A 297 -14.54 25.65 15.61
CA ILE A 297 -14.38 25.20 14.22
C ILE A 297 -13.28 26.01 13.53
N ARG A 298 -13.40 27.35 13.57
CA ARG A 298 -12.47 28.26 12.91
C ARG A 298 -11.05 28.11 13.45
N LYS A 299 -10.90 28.12 14.78
CA LYS A 299 -9.59 27.98 15.43
C LYS A 299 -8.94 26.63 15.08
N THR A 300 -9.69 25.54 15.19
CA THR A 300 -9.20 24.20 14.86
C THR A 300 -8.74 24.13 13.41
N TYR A 301 -9.52 24.67 12.48
CA TYR A 301 -9.13 24.69 11.07
C TYR A 301 -7.82 25.47 10.87
N ILE A 302 -7.69 26.68 11.41
CA ILE A 302 -6.47 27.50 11.29
C ILE A 302 -5.25 26.76 11.85
N ASP A 303 -5.39 26.12 13.01
CA ASP A 303 -4.29 25.43 13.70
C ASP A 303 -3.86 24.14 12.96
N HIS A 304 -4.78 23.49 12.23
CA HIS A 304 -4.56 22.16 11.64
C HIS A 304 -4.64 22.07 10.12
N LYS A 305 -4.92 23.17 9.40
CA LYS A 305 -5.03 23.19 7.93
C LYS A 305 -3.76 22.76 7.20
N ARG A 306 -2.61 22.74 7.87
CA ARG A 306 -1.33 22.28 7.30
C ARG A 306 -1.40 20.85 6.74
N VAL A 307 -2.25 19.99 7.29
CA VAL A 307 -2.42 18.59 6.86
C VAL A 307 -3.21 18.46 5.55
N ILE A 308 -3.91 19.51 5.13
CA ILE A 308 -4.73 19.52 3.91
C ILE A 308 -3.83 19.69 2.69
N PHE A 309 -3.97 18.78 1.72
CA PHE A 309 -3.27 18.85 0.45
C PHE A 309 -4.08 18.20 -0.66
N ASP A 310 -4.53 19.03 -1.59
CA ASP A 310 -5.37 18.61 -2.71
C ASP A 310 -4.59 18.38 -4.02
N GLY A 311 -3.28 18.63 -4.02
CA GLY A 311 -2.40 18.49 -5.17
C GLY A 311 -1.81 17.09 -5.38
N ASN A 312 -0.93 16.94 -6.37
CA ASN A 312 -0.29 15.65 -6.67
C ASN A 312 0.67 15.22 -5.55
N GLY A 313 0.32 14.15 -4.81
CA GLY A 313 1.11 13.61 -3.71
C GLY A 313 2.46 13.00 -4.12
N TYR A 314 2.70 12.77 -5.41
CA TYR A 314 3.97 12.21 -5.90
C TYR A 314 5.03 13.25 -6.27
N SER A 315 4.67 14.53 -6.30
CA SER A 315 5.64 15.55 -6.73
C SER A 315 6.74 15.74 -5.69
N GLU A 316 7.97 15.96 -6.15
CA GLU A 316 9.06 16.39 -5.26
C GLU A 316 8.74 17.73 -4.57
N GLU A 317 7.93 18.57 -5.23
CA GLU A 317 7.41 19.81 -4.68
C GLU A 317 6.58 19.53 -3.43
N TRP A 318 5.72 18.51 -3.43
CA TRP A 318 4.94 18.14 -2.27
C TRP A 318 5.83 17.65 -1.12
N VAL A 319 6.87 16.87 -1.41
CA VAL A 319 7.81 16.40 -0.37
C VAL A 319 8.47 17.59 0.36
N LYS A 320 8.97 18.56 -0.41
CA LYS A 320 9.59 19.79 0.15
C LYS A 320 8.58 20.65 0.89
N GLU A 321 7.36 20.75 0.37
CA GLU A 321 6.29 21.52 0.98
C GLU A 321 5.80 20.91 2.29
N ALA A 322 5.63 19.59 2.33
CA ALA A 322 5.25 18.86 3.52
C ALA A 322 6.29 19.03 4.64
N GLU A 323 7.59 18.97 4.30
CA GLU A 323 8.68 19.25 5.23
C GLU A 323 8.60 20.68 5.78
N ARG A 324 8.39 21.68 4.90
CA ARG A 324 8.19 23.09 5.30
C ARG A 324 7.00 23.28 6.25
N ARG A 325 5.93 22.50 6.05
CA ARG A 325 4.73 22.49 6.92
C ARG A 325 4.92 21.71 8.22
N GLY A 326 6.03 20.99 8.37
CA GLY A 326 6.31 20.13 9.52
C GLY A 326 5.53 18.82 9.53
N LEU A 327 5.03 18.37 8.37
CA LEU A 327 4.37 17.07 8.25
C LEU A 327 5.40 15.94 8.25
N PRO A 328 5.17 14.85 8.99
CA PRO A 328 6.12 13.76 9.07
C PRO A 328 6.16 12.97 7.76
N ASN A 329 7.36 12.78 7.22
CA ASN A 329 7.63 11.90 6.08
C ASN A 329 8.33 10.61 6.57
N ILE A 330 7.54 9.58 6.91
CA ILE A 330 8.06 8.35 7.54
C ILE A 330 8.07 7.20 6.52
N ASN A 331 9.18 7.10 5.79
CA ASN A 331 9.33 6.19 4.65
C ASN A 331 9.48 4.71 5.03
N SER A 332 9.91 4.40 6.26
CA SER A 332 10.08 3.01 6.72
C SER A 332 9.15 2.67 7.90
N MET A 333 8.67 1.44 7.92
CA MET A 333 8.01 0.80 9.05
C MET A 333 8.91 0.89 10.29
N VAL A 334 10.21 0.63 10.16
CA VAL A 334 11.16 0.67 11.28
C VAL A 334 11.15 2.04 11.99
N ASP A 335 11.11 3.13 11.23
CA ASP A 335 11.00 4.48 11.80
C ASP A 335 9.59 4.74 12.35
N ALA A 336 8.55 4.27 11.65
CA ALA A 336 7.16 4.42 12.08
C ALA A 336 6.87 3.76 13.43
N VAL A 337 7.51 2.63 13.75
CA VAL A 337 7.32 1.91 15.03
C VAL A 337 7.61 2.80 16.24
N SER A 338 8.51 3.79 16.10
CA SER A 338 8.80 4.75 17.17
C SER A 338 7.56 5.53 17.62
N ALA A 339 6.52 5.65 16.78
CA ALA A 339 5.27 6.32 17.14
C ALA A 339 4.54 5.66 18.32
N LEU A 340 4.71 4.35 18.55
CA LEU A 340 4.11 3.64 19.69
C LEU A 340 4.72 4.04 21.04
N VAL A 341 5.95 4.56 21.04
CA VAL A 341 6.66 4.89 22.28
C VAL A 341 6.78 6.40 22.50
N LYS A 342 6.09 7.22 21.68
CA LYS A 342 6.02 8.66 21.89
C LYS A 342 4.96 8.98 22.94
N GLU A 343 5.33 9.82 23.90
CA GLU A 343 4.47 10.20 25.03
C GLU A 343 3.10 10.74 24.57
N LYS A 344 3.10 11.64 23.57
CA LYS A 344 1.86 12.20 22.98
C LYS A 344 0.86 11.15 22.49
N ASN A 345 1.34 9.98 22.07
CA ASN A 345 0.48 8.90 21.58
C ASN A 345 0.08 8.02 22.76
N ILE A 346 1.02 7.66 23.64
CA ILE A 346 0.74 6.85 24.84
C ILE A 346 -0.37 7.47 25.69
N GLU A 347 -0.29 8.77 25.96
CA GLU A 347 -1.28 9.48 26.78
C GLU A 347 -2.70 9.37 26.21
N VAL A 348 -2.85 9.41 24.88
CA VAL A 348 -4.16 9.27 24.22
C VAL A 348 -4.72 7.86 24.42
N PHE A 349 -3.93 6.82 24.16
CA PHE A 349 -4.41 5.45 24.30
C PHE A 349 -4.69 5.06 25.77
N GLU A 350 -3.89 5.58 26.72
CA GLU A 350 -4.10 5.36 28.16
C GLU A 350 -5.36 6.07 28.66
N ARG A 351 -5.55 7.33 28.25
CA ARG A 351 -6.73 8.16 28.63
C ARG A 351 -8.04 7.54 28.17
N HIS A 352 -8.06 6.89 27.01
CA HIS A 352 -9.25 6.18 26.49
C HIS A 352 -9.33 4.71 26.91
N HIS A 353 -8.38 4.22 27.71
CA HIS A 353 -8.31 2.81 28.13
C HIS A 353 -8.32 1.82 26.96
N VAL A 354 -7.75 2.21 25.82
CA VAL A 354 -7.66 1.34 24.62
C VAL A 354 -6.39 0.49 24.66
N LEU A 355 -5.26 1.08 25.07
CA LEU A 355 -4.00 0.38 25.31
C LEU A 355 -3.26 1.05 26.47
N SER A 356 -2.63 0.25 27.32
CA SER A 356 -1.67 0.70 28.33
C SER A 356 -0.29 0.99 27.71
N ARG A 357 0.53 1.79 28.39
CA ARG A 357 1.95 1.98 28.01
C ARG A 357 2.71 0.67 27.82
N ALA A 358 2.48 -0.31 28.68
CA ALA A 358 3.12 -1.62 28.60
C ALA A 358 2.72 -2.37 27.32
N GLU A 359 1.44 -2.31 26.93
CA GLU A 359 0.95 -2.90 25.69
C GLU A 359 1.50 -2.17 24.46
N MET A 360 1.60 -0.84 24.48
CA MET A 360 2.19 -0.07 23.38
C MET A 360 3.68 -0.37 23.19
N ALA A 361 4.44 -0.42 24.28
CA ALA A 361 5.86 -0.83 24.24
C ALA A 361 6.02 -2.27 23.73
N SER A 362 5.18 -3.19 24.18
CA SER A 362 5.19 -4.58 23.71
C SER A 362 4.88 -4.68 22.22
N ARG A 363 3.90 -3.91 21.73
CA ARG A 363 3.59 -3.82 20.29
C ARG A 363 4.76 -3.25 19.50
N ALA A 364 5.52 -2.31 20.03
CA ALA A 364 6.70 -1.77 19.34
C ALA A 364 7.76 -2.87 19.13
N GLU A 365 8.08 -3.64 20.17
CA GLU A 365 9.00 -4.77 20.09
C GLU A 365 8.53 -5.84 19.09
N ILE A 366 7.25 -6.20 19.13
CA ILE A 366 6.67 -7.17 18.18
C ILE A 366 6.79 -6.68 16.73
N ASN A 367 6.54 -5.39 16.46
CA ASN A 367 6.66 -4.85 15.12
C ASN A 367 8.11 -4.87 14.60
N TYR A 368 9.09 -4.54 15.44
CA TYR A 368 10.50 -4.69 15.08
C TYR A 368 10.86 -6.15 14.79
N GLU A 369 10.37 -7.08 15.61
CA GLU A 369 10.61 -8.51 15.43
C GLU A 369 9.98 -9.04 14.13
N ILE A 370 8.75 -8.64 13.80
CA ILE A 370 8.07 -8.98 12.54
C ILE A 370 8.91 -8.53 11.35
N TYR A 371 9.39 -7.28 11.37
CA TYR A 371 10.23 -6.75 10.30
C TYR A 371 11.51 -7.58 10.11
N ILE A 372 12.25 -7.82 11.19
CA ILE A 372 13.48 -8.63 11.17
C ILE A 372 13.21 -10.02 10.60
N LYS A 373 12.17 -10.70 11.08
CA LYS A 373 11.84 -12.07 10.66
C LYS A 373 11.47 -12.13 9.18
N GLN A 374 10.63 -11.21 8.71
CA GLN A 374 10.19 -11.16 7.31
C GLN A 374 11.38 -10.94 6.37
N ILE A 375 12.18 -9.89 6.59
CA ILE A 375 13.34 -9.58 5.73
C ILE A 375 14.38 -10.72 5.82
N ASN A 376 14.58 -11.33 6.99
CA ASN A 376 15.45 -12.50 7.12
C ASN A 376 14.96 -13.70 6.28
N ILE A 377 13.66 -14.00 6.27
CA ILE A 377 13.09 -15.08 5.44
C ILE A 377 13.30 -14.76 3.96
N GLU A 378 13.07 -13.51 3.55
CA GLU A 378 13.29 -13.07 2.17
C GLU A 378 14.76 -13.20 1.77
N ALA A 379 15.69 -12.64 2.54
CA ALA A 379 17.12 -12.72 2.28
C ALA A 379 17.63 -14.18 2.22
N ARG A 380 17.16 -15.05 3.14
CA ARG A 380 17.53 -16.47 3.12
C ARG A 380 16.99 -17.20 1.89
N THR A 381 15.75 -16.91 1.49
CA THR A 381 15.14 -17.46 0.28
C THR A 381 15.90 -17.00 -0.95
N MET A 382 16.27 -15.72 -0.99
CA MET A 382 17.08 -15.12 -2.05
C MET A 382 18.44 -15.80 -2.19
N ILE A 383 19.15 -16.01 -1.07
CA ILE A 383 20.42 -16.73 -1.03
C ILE A 383 20.26 -18.17 -1.52
N ASP A 384 19.20 -18.88 -1.13
CA ASP A 384 18.94 -20.27 -1.53
C ASP A 384 18.69 -20.37 -3.04
N MET A 385 17.77 -19.56 -3.57
CA MET A 385 17.46 -19.49 -4.99
C MET A 385 18.67 -19.07 -5.83
N ALA A 386 19.36 -18.01 -5.41
CA ALA A 386 20.57 -17.55 -6.09
C ALA A 386 21.65 -18.63 -6.12
N SER A 387 21.89 -19.32 -5.00
CA SER A 387 22.97 -20.30 -4.88
C SER A 387 22.69 -21.61 -5.60
N LYS A 388 21.42 -22.07 -5.61
CA LYS A 388 21.03 -23.43 -6.03
C LYS A 388 20.23 -23.48 -7.33
N GLN A 389 19.63 -22.38 -7.77
CA GLN A 389 18.81 -22.34 -8.98
C GLN A 389 19.47 -21.46 -10.05
N ILE A 390 19.70 -20.17 -9.75
CA ILE A 390 20.22 -19.22 -10.76
C ILE A 390 21.70 -19.48 -11.07
N ARG A 391 22.57 -19.50 -10.06
CA ARG A 391 24.02 -19.61 -10.29
C ARG A 391 24.43 -20.84 -11.12
N PRO A 392 23.92 -22.06 -10.85
CA PRO A 392 24.32 -23.23 -11.64
C PRO A 392 23.96 -23.11 -13.12
N VAL A 393 22.74 -22.64 -13.43
CA VAL A 393 22.25 -22.60 -14.81
C VAL A 393 22.97 -21.53 -15.64
N VAL A 394 23.25 -20.35 -15.06
CA VAL A 394 23.95 -19.28 -15.78
C VAL A 394 25.43 -19.63 -16.02
N VAL A 395 26.08 -20.32 -15.08
CA VAL A 395 27.47 -20.80 -15.25
C VAL A 395 27.55 -21.90 -16.30
N GLU A 396 26.59 -22.83 -16.32
CA GLU A 396 26.50 -23.85 -17.36
C GLU A 396 26.29 -23.21 -18.74
N TYR A 397 25.38 -22.24 -18.85
CA TYR A 397 25.13 -21.51 -20.09
C TYR A 397 26.36 -20.76 -20.59
N ALA A 398 27.08 -20.05 -19.71
CA ALA A 398 28.35 -19.41 -20.07
C ALA A 398 29.38 -20.42 -20.60
N GLY A 399 29.41 -21.64 -20.04
CA GLY A 399 30.23 -22.75 -20.55
C GLY A 399 29.83 -23.20 -21.96
N LYS A 400 28.52 -23.24 -22.27
CA LYS A 400 28.00 -23.54 -23.62
C LYS A 400 28.41 -22.44 -24.61
N LEU A 401 28.28 -21.17 -24.24
CA LEU A 401 28.71 -20.04 -25.07
C LEU A 401 30.22 -20.10 -25.36
N ALA A 402 31.06 -20.30 -24.33
CA ALA A 402 32.50 -20.41 -24.50
C ALA A 402 32.90 -21.57 -25.45
N LYS A 403 32.18 -22.70 -25.36
CA LYS A 403 32.37 -23.83 -26.28
C LYS A 403 31.97 -23.46 -27.71
N SER A 404 30.83 -22.79 -27.90
CA SER A 404 30.37 -22.31 -29.20
C SER A 404 31.41 -21.39 -29.86
N VAL A 405 31.92 -20.40 -29.11
CA VAL A 405 32.99 -19.50 -29.58
C VAL A 405 34.21 -20.30 -30.05
N ALA A 406 34.67 -21.27 -29.26
CA ALA A 406 35.84 -22.08 -29.60
C ALA A 406 35.61 -22.94 -30.86
N GLU A 407 34.42 -23.54 -31.00
CA GLU A 407 34.07 -24.38 -32.15
C GLU A 407 33.93 -23.58 -33.45
N ILE A 408 33.32 -22.39 -33.41
CA ILE A 408 33.20 -21.49 -34.57
C ILE A 408 34.59 -21.01 -35.02
N LYS A 409 35.44 -20.60 -34.08
CA LYS A 409 36.82 -20.17 -34.39
C LYS A 409 37.66 -21.31 -34.96
N ALA A 410 37.48 -22.55 -34.48
CA ALA A 410 38.24 -23.70 -34.94
C ALA A 410 38.00 -24.02 -36.44
N ILE A 411 36.84 -23.69 -36.98
CA ILE A 411 36.51 -23.86 -38.41
C ILE A 411 36.76 -22.59 -39.24
N GLY A 412 37.32 -21.53 -38.64
CA GLY A 412 37.60 -20.25 -39.29
C GLY A 412 36.38 -19.34 -39.47
N GLY A 413 35.32 -19.52 -38.69
CA GLY A 413 34.16 -18.64 -38.65
C GLY A 413 34.38 -17.37 -37.82
N ASP A 414 33.50 -16.38 -38.02
CA ASP A 414 33.41 -15.18 -37.19
C ASP A 414 32.51 -15.48 -35.98
N ALA A 415 33.05 -15.35 -34.77
CA ALA A 415 32.36 -15.63 -33.50
C ALA A 415 32.07 -14.34 -32.69
N SER A 416 32.14 -13.17 -33.32
CA SER A 416 32.01 -11.87 -32.64
C SER A 416 30.71 -11.74 -31.83
N VAL A 417 29.60 -12.26 -32.34
CA VAL A 417 28.29 -12.23 -31.67
C VAL A 417 28.30 -13.08 -30.40
N GLU A 418 28.80 -14.31 -30.47
CA GLU A 418 28.89 -15.21 -29.31
C GLU A 418 29.90 -14.70 -28.27
N GLU A 419 30.96 -14.03 -28.71
CA GLU A 419 31.93 -13.39 -27.82
C GLU A 419 31.32 -12.24 -27.04
N GLU A 420 30.59 -11.34 -27.70
CA GLU A 420 29.89 -10.22 -27.05
C GLU A 420 28.87 -10.74 -26.02
N LEU A 421 28.03 -11.71 -26.40
CA LEU A 421 27.08 -12.33 -25.48
C LEU A 421 27.76 -13.04 -24.30
N PHE A 422 28.86 -13.75 -24.55
CA PHE A 422 29.64 -14.39 -23.48
C PHE A 422 30.22 -13.36 -22.51
N GLU A 423 30.75 -12.24 -23.01
CA GLU A 423 31.29 -11.17 -22.19
C GLU A 423 30.22 -10.55 -21.29
N GLU A 424 29.05 -10.21 -21.84
CA GLU A 424 27.91 -9.66 -21.09
C GLU A 424 27.40 -10.62 -20.01
N VAL A 425 27.21 -11.90 -20.35
CA VAL A 425 26.80 -12.94 -19.40
C VAL A 425 27.84 -13.10 -18.30
N ASN A 426 29.13 -13.16 -18.66
CA ASN A 426 30.21 -13.37 -17.70
C ASN A 426 30.39 -12.16 -16.76
N GLU A 427 30.22 -10.93 -17.26
CA GLU A 427 30.21 -9.72 -16.42
C GLU A 427 29.08 -9.78 -15.38
N ASN A 428 27.86 -10.10 -15.81
CA ASN A 428 26.73 -10.21 -14.90
C ASN A 428 26.87 -11.37 -13.91
N ILE A 429 27.45 -12.50 -14.30
CA ILE A 429 27.79 -13.61 -13.38
C ILE A 429 28.77 -13.13 -12.30
N LYS A 430 29.79 -12.35 -12.65
CA LYS A 430 30.76 -11.80 -11.68
C LYS A 430 30.06 -10.85 -10.70
N ARG A 431 29.24 -9.92 -11.19
CA ARG A 431 28.43 -8.99 -10.37
C ARG A 431 27.50 -9.75 -9.43
N PHE A 432 26.75 -10.71 -9.96
CA PHE A 432 25.84 -11.58 -9.20
C PHE A 432 26.56 -12.38 -8.11
N HIS A 433 27.72 -12.96 -8.41
CA HIS A 433 28.51 -13.70 -7.43
C HIS A 433 29.02 -12.79 -6.29
N ALA A 434 29.51 -11.60 -6.62
CA ALA A 434 29.96 -10.63 -5.64
C ALA A 434 28.82 -10.16 -4.72
N ALA A 435 27.66 -9.81 -5.30
CA ALA A 435 26.47 -9.41 -4.55
C ALA A 435 25.95 -10.53 -3.64
N LEU A 436 25.96 -11.79 -4.11
CA LEU A 436 25.56 -12.95 -3.30
C LEU A 436 26.50 -13.16 -2.11
N LYS A 437 27.80 -12.92 -2.28
CA LYS A 437 28.78 -13.00 -1.19
C LYS A 437 28.54 -11.90 -0.16
N GLU A 438 28.27 -10.67 -0.61
CA GLU A 438 27.97 -9.56 0.30
C GLU A 438 26.66 -9.79 1.07
N LEU A 439 25.59 -10.25 0.41
CA LEU A 439 24.33 -10.57 1.09
C LEU A 439 24.53 -11.64 2.19
N LYS A 440 25.32 -12.68 1.93
CA LYS A 440 25.67 -13.67 2.96
C LYS A 440 26.42 -13.05 4.13
N LYS A 441 27.41 -12.21 3.85
CA LYS A 441 28.23 -11.53 4.85
C LYS A 441 27.38 -10.62 5.75
N VAL A 442 26.52 -9.76 5.19
CA VAL A 442 25.64 -8.89 6.00
C VAL A 442 24.62 -9.69 6.79
N MET A 443 24.14 -10.82 6.26
CA MET A 443 23.24 -11.72 6.98
C MET A 443 23.92 -12.44 8.14
N ASP A 444 25.20 -12.78 8.02
CA ASP A 444 25.96 -13.38 9.13
C ASP A 444 26.25 -12.34 10.21
N MET A 445 26.65 -11.11 9.83
CA MET A 445 26.78 -9.98 10.76
C MET A 445 25.46 -9.68 11.49
N ALA A 446 24.31 -9.76 10.80
CA ALA A 446 22.99 -9.56 11.41
C ALA A 446 22.63 -10.59 12.48
N LYS A 447 23.19 -11.82 12.42
CA LYS A 447 22.97 -12.87 13.42
C LYS A 447 23.84 -12.66 14.66
N GLU A 448 25.06 -12.17 14.48
CA GLU A 448 26.02 -11.90 15.54
C GLU A 448 25.71 -10.61 16.32
N LEU A 449 24.79 -9.80 15.81
CA LEU A 449 24.40 -8.53 16.42
C LEU A 449 23.58 -8.74 17.71
N GLU A 450 24.26 -8.79 18.85
CA GLU A 450 23.65 -8.73 20.19
C GLU A 450 23.19 -7.29 20.51
N SER A 451 21.98 -6.94 20.09
CA SER A 451 21.38 -5.63 20.37
C SER A 451 19.86 -5.71 20.44
N SER A 452 19.22 -4.58 20.80
CA SER A 452 17.76 -4.48 20.84
C SER A 452 17.13 -4.75 19.47
N ASN A 453 15.87 -5.20 19.45
CA ASN A 453 15.16 -5.44 18.19
C ASN A 453 15.10 -4.18 17.32
N ARG A 454 15.01 -2.99 17.90
CA ARG A 454 15.10 -1.73 17.15
C ARG A 454 16.40 -1.60 16.36
N LEU A 455 17.56 -1.81 17.00
CA LEU A 455 18.86 -1.68 16.34
C LEU A 455 19.07 -2.77 15.28
N ARG A 456 18.59 -3.99 15.57
CA ARG A 456 18.57 -5.07 14.58
C ARG A 456 17.69 -4.72 13.39
N ALA A 457 16.48 -4.22 13.59
CA ALA A 457 15.59 -3.81 12.50
C ALA A 457 16.21 -2.72 11.62
N ILE A 458 16.87 -1.72 12.23
CA ILE A 458 17.65 -0.69 11.52
C ILE A 458 18.76 -1.34 10.67
N TYR A 459 19.50 -2.30 11.23
CA TYR A 459 20.54 -3.01 10.49
C TYR A 459 19.98 -3.76 9.26
N TYR A 460 18.84 -4.44 9.41
CA TYR A 460 18.18 -5.12 8.29
C TYR A 460 17.77 -4.13 7.20
N ARG A 461 17.18 -2.98 7.57
CA ARG A 461 16.79 -1.93 6.64
C ARG A 461 17.99 -1.32 5.90
N ASP A 462 19.07 -1.02 6.62
CA ASP A 462 20.18 -0.22 6.09
C ASP A 462 21.29 -1.05 5.42
N HIS A 463 21.36 -2.36 5.70
CA HIS A 463 22.40 -3.24 5.15
C HIS A 463 21.86 -4.46 4.41
N VAL A 464 20.88 -5.16 4.96
CA VAL A 464 20.36 -6.41 4.35
C VAL A 464 19.49 -6.08 3.13
N VAL A 465 18.54 -5.16 3.23
CA VAL A 465 17.66 -4.77 2.11
C VAL A 465 18.45 -4.21 0.92
N PRO A 466 19.43 -3.29 1.09
CA PRO A 466 20.27 -2.85 -0.01
C PRO A 466 21.07 -3.98 -0.66
N ALA A 467 21.62 -4.92 0.12
CA ALA A 467 22.34 -6.07 -0.41
C ALA A 467 21.42 -7.03 -1.19
N MET A 468 20.15 -7.17 -0.77
CA MET A 468 19.14 -7.90 -1.54
C MET A 468 18.90 -7.21 -2.90
N ASN A 469 18.65 -5.91 -2.92
CA ASN A 469 18.44 -5.17 -4.18
C ASN A 469 19.65 -5.28 -5.12
N ALA A 470 20.87 -5.16 -4.58
CA ALA A 470 22.11 -5.29 -5.36
C ALA A 470 22.32 -6.70 -5.95
N LEU A 471 21.79 -7.75 -5.31
CA LEU A 471 21.82 -9.12 -5.84
C LEU A 471 20.72 -9.37 -6.87
N ARG A 472 19.56 -8.72 -6.73
CA ARG A 472 18.46 -8.82 -7.71
C ARG A 472 18.87 -8.27 -9.07
N GLU A 473 19.47 -7.08 -9.11
CA GLU A 473 19.77 -6.38 -10.36
C GLU A 473 20.52 -7.25 -11.40
N PRO A 474 21.70 -7.84 -11.11
CA PRO A 474 22.39 -8.68 -12.09
C PRO A 474 21.67 -10.00 -12.38
N ALA A 475 20.81 -10.50 -11.47
CA ALA A 475 20.02 -11.70 -11.74
C ALA A 475 18.92 -11.43 -12.77
N ASP A 476 18.23 -10.30 -12.64
CA ASP A 476 17.20 -9.88 -13.59
C ASP A 476 17.83 -9.59 -14.98
N GLN A 477 19.08 -9.10 -15.03
CA GLN A 477 19.83 -8.99 -16.30
C GLN A 477 20.18 -10.36 -16.89
N LEU A 478 20.61 -11.32 -16.07
CA LEU A 478 20.90 -12.67 -16.53
C LEU A 478 19.65 -13.37 -17.10
N GLU A 479 18.47 -13.14 -16.53
CA GLU A 479 17.20 -13.65 -17.07
C GLU A 479 16.98 -13.23 -18.54
N MET A 480 17.40 -12.02 -18.91
CA MET A 480 17.24 -11.48 -20.26
C MET A 480 18.30 -11.97 -21.26
N LEU A 481 19.41 -12.53 -20.77
CA LEU A 481 20.57 -12.91 -21.60
C LEU A 481 20.69 -14.43 -21.82
N VAL A 482 20.11 -15.23 -20.92
CA VAL A 482 20.12 -16.69 -21.07
C VAL A 482 18.94 -17.17 -21.90
N ASP A 483 19.10 -18.35 -22.48
CA ASP A 483 18.01 -19.05 -23.16
C ASP A 483 16.84 -19.34 -22.20
N GLU A 484 15.61 -19.20 -22.69
CA GLU A 484 14.37 -19.36 -21.92
C GLU A 484 14.28 -20.77 -21.31
N ASP A 485 14.69 -21.79 -22.08
CA ASP A 485 14.68 -23.19 -21.65
C ASP A 485 15.66 -23.49 -20.49
N VAL A 486 16.61 -22.59 -20.24
CA VAL A 486 17.62 -22.74 -19.18
C VAL A 486 17.19 -22.06 -17.88
N TRP A 487 16.25 -21.11 -17.93
CA TRP A 487 15.83 -20.36 -16.75
C TRP A 487 15.04 -21.25 -15.77
N PRO A 488 15.35 -21.23 -14.45
CA PRO A 488 14.96 -22.32 -13.57
C PRO A 488 13.53 -22.20 -13.00
N PHE A 489 12.84 -21.08 -13.25
CA PHE A 489 11.50 -20.83 -12.73
C PHE A 489 10.71 -19.86 -13.63
N PRO A 490 9.37 -19.83 -13.55
CA PRO A 490 8.55 -19.01 -14.42
C PRO A 490 8.88 -17.52 -14.38
N THR A 491 8.91 -16.89 -15.56
CA THR A 491 9.12 -15.45 -15.78
C THR A 491 7.87 -14.64 -15.39
N TYR A 492 8.00 -13.32 -15.31
CA TYR A 492 6.83 -12.46 -15.07
C TYR A 492 5.80 -12.54 -16.21
N GLY A 493 6.26 -12.70 -17.46
CA GLY A 493 5.36 -12.86 -18.61
C GLY A 493 4.44 -14.07 -18.45
N GLU A 494 5.00 -15.21 -18.05
CA GLU A 494 4.21 -16.41 -17.78
C GLU A 494 3.26 -16.22 -16.59
N LEU A 495 3.75 -15.63 -15.49
CA LEU A 495 2.96 -15.48 -14.27
C LEU A 495 1.77 -14.52 -14.42
N LEU A 496 1.93 -13.44 -15.19
CA LEU A 496 0.94 -12.37 -15.30
C LEU A 496 -0.08 -12.59 -16.43
N PHE A 497 0.29 -13.30 -17.50
CA PHE A 497 -0.56 -13.40 -18.69
C PHE A 497 -1.16 -14.79 -18.95
N ASN A 498 -0.61 -15.87 -18.36
CA ASN A 498 -1.06 -17.25 -18.62
C ASN A 498 -2.14 -17.77 -17.62
N ILE A 499 -3.06 -16.89 -17.23
CA ILE A 499 -4.18 -17.19 -16.29
C ILE A 499 -5.40 -17.73 -17.02
#